data_AF-A0A536ABN1-F1
#
_entry.id   AF-A0A536ABN1-F1
#
_cell.length_a   1.000
_cell.length_b   1.000
_cell.length_c   1.000
_cell.angle_alpha   90.00
_cell.angle_beta   90.00
_cell.angle_gamma   90.00
#
_symmetry.space_group_name_H-M   'P 1'
#
loop_
_entity.id
_entity.type
_entity.pdbx_description
1 polymer ?
#
loop_
_entity_poly.entity_id
_entity_poly.type
_entity_poly.pdbx_seq_one_letter_code
_entity_poly.pdbx_strand_id
1 'polypeptide(L)'
;MLSSASACALPALPAPTTSARCFTLGIVAARVPQNPGMADVAAFKALRYGEQPEPLGALVCPPYDVISPEERERLYAQSPHNFVRIEFPKPDGDPYAAAAAELADWRLRGVMRQDAAAAIYVHDHEFSVGKARVRRRGVHCALRLHRPEEGIVMPHELTFPKAKEDRLALLRATRTNTSAIFGVFEDGRGEIAGGIARHIEGTKPTAEATVGGDQ
;
A
#
# COMPACT_ATOMS: atom_id res chain seq x y z
N MET A 1 36.89 -22.75 -18.01
CA MET A 1 37.12 -21.95 -19.22
C MET A 1 37.04 -20.48 -18.82
N LEU A 2 37.88 -19.66 -19.43
CA LEU A 2 38.26 -18.30 -19.01
C LEU A 2 37.09 -17.32 -18.85
N SER A 3 37.19 -16.40 -17.89
CA SER A 3 37.22 -14.96 -18.23
C SER A 3 37.67 -14.12 -17.03
N SER A 4 38.73 -13.34 -17.25
CA SER A 4 39.23 -12.27 -16.38
C SER A 4 38.59 -10.93 -16.75
N ALA A 5 38.41 -10.03 -15.78
CA ALA A 5 38.34 -8.58 -16.01
C ALA A 5 38.98 -7.90 -14.79
N SER A 6 40.25 -7.48 -14.87
CA SER A 6 40.74 -6.19 -15.38
C SER A 6 40.35 -5.01 -14.50
N ALA A 7 41.31 -4.60 -13.65
CA ALA A 7 41.30 -3.35 -12.90
C ALA A 7 41.89 -2.24 -13.78
N CYS A 8 41.24 -1.08 -13.81
CA CYS A 8 41.81 0.14 -14.41
C CYS A 8 41.72 1.27 -13.40
N ALA A 9 42.89 1.82 -13.07
CA ALA A 9 43.08 2.96 -12.19
C ALA A 9 42.68 4.25 -12.89
N LEU A 10 42.11 5.20 -12.12
CA LEU A 10 41.99 6.60 -12.51
C LEU A 10 42.80 7.48 -11.55
N PRO A 11 43.42 8.57 -12.05
CA PRO A 11 44.40 9.35 -11.30
C PRO A 11 43.77 10.26 -10.25
N ALA A 12 44.55 10.54 -9.20
CA ALA A 12 44.25 11.51 -8.16
C ALA A 12 44.15 12.94 -8.72
N LEU A 13 43.12 13.67 -8.29
CA LEU A 13 42.98 15.11 -8.52
C LEU A 13 43.36 15.88 -7.25
N PRO A 14 44.12 16.99 -7.36
CA PRO A 14 44.48 17.82 -6.20
C PRO A 14 43.29 18.68 -5.76
N ALA A 15 43.21 18.89 -4.45
CA ALA A 15 42.20 19.70 -3.78
C ALA A 15 42.24 21.17 -4.20
N PRO A 16 41.09 21.84 -4.42
CA PRO A 16 41.02 23.28 -4.28
C PRO A 16 40.82 23.62 -2.79
N THR A 17 41.82 24.26 -2.21
CA THR A 17 41.67 25.09 -1.01
C THR A 17 40.82 26.30 -1.38
N THR A 18 39.59 26.35 -0.88
CA THR A 18 38.84 27.61 -0.84
C THR A 18 38.01 27.60 0.44
N SER A 19 38.35 28.50 1.37
CA SER A 19 37.64 28.65 2.63
C SER A 19 36.24 29.18 2.34
N ALA A 20 35.25 28.29 2.31
CA ALA A 20 33.86 28.69 2.35
C ALA A 20 33.49 28.91 3.81
N ARG A 21 33.34 30.19 4.18
CA ARG A 21 32.82 30.60 5.48
C ARG A 21 31.48 29.89 5.68
N CYS A 22 31.39 29.12 6.76
CA CYS A 22 30.15 28.51 7.22
C CYS A 22 29.20 29.64 7.61
N PHE A 23 28.34 30.07 6.69
CA PHE A 23 27.11 30.74 7.06
C PHE A 23 26.23 29.66 7.67
N THR A 24 26.18 29.65 8.99
CA THR A 24 25.12 28.98 9.74
C THR A 24 23.83 29.70 9.37
N LEU A 25 23.21 29.33 8.23
CA LEU A 25 21.78 29.51 8.09
C LEU A 25 21.19 28.73 9.25
N GLY A 26 20.69 29.46 10.24
CA GLY A 26 19.96 28.88 11.35
C GLY A 26 18.91 27.96 10.74
N ILE A 27 19.05 26.67 11.00
CA ILE A 27 17.93 25.76 10.93
C ILE A 27 16.97 26.31 11.99
N VAL A 28 16.06 27.17 11.56
CA VAL A 28 14.83 27.36 12.30
C VAL A 28 14.18 26.00 12.18
N ALA A 29 14.43 25.15 13.17
CA ALA A 29 13.61 23.98 13.40
C ALA A 29 12.23 24.56 13.70
N ALA A 30 11.45 24.78 12.63
CA ALA A 30 10.02 24.95 12.75
C ALA A 30 9.56 23.63 13.35
N ARG A 31 9.49 23.58 14.68
CA ARG A 31 8.70 22.60 15.39
C ARG A 31 7.28 22.87 14.95
N VAL A 32 6.88 22.30 13.82
CA VAL A 32 5.47 22.07 13.54
C VAL A 32 5.00 21.25 14.74
N PRO A 33 4.04 21.73 15.52
CA PRO A 33 3.43 20.92 16.56
C PRO A 33 2.99 19.61 15.89
N GLN A 34 3.67 18.51 16.20
CA GLN A 34 3.32 17.25 15.57
C GLN A 34 1.99 16.78 16.14
N ASN A 35 1.04 16.48 15.25
CA ASN A 35 -0.25 15.91 15.59
C ASN A 35 -1.08 16.78 16.56
N PRO A 36 -1.52 18.00 16.17
CA PRO A 36 -2.34 18.84 17.03
C PRO A 36 -3.75 18.26 17.29
N GLY A 37 -4.14 17.21 16.56
CA GLY A 37 -5.41 16.52 16.72
C GLY A 37 -5.48 15.25 15.88
N MET A 38 -6.34 14.31 16.29
CA MET A 38 -6.57 13.05 15.59
C MET A 38 -7.18 13.29 14.20
N ALA A 39 -6.78 12.47 13.22
CA ALA A 39 -7.32 12.57 11.87
C ALA A 39 -8.80 12.17 11.78
N ASP A 40 -9.55 12.88 10.94
CA ASP A 40 -10.95 12.58 10.65
C ASP A 40 -11.05 11.34 9.74
N VAL A 41 -11.80 10.35 10.19
CA VAL A 41 -12.08 9.12 9.43
C VAL A 41 -13.58 8.91 9.23
N ALA A 42 -13.95 8.27 8.13
CA ALA A 42 -15.32 7.94 7.81
C ALA A 42 -15.47 6.50 7.30
N ALA A 43 -16.66 5.94 7.53
CA ALA A 43 -17.08 4.69 6.92
C ALA A 43 -17.26 4.87 5.40
N PHE A 44 -17.02 3.81 4.63
CA PHE A 44 -17.23 3.81 3.18
C PHE A 44 -17.78 2.46 2.71
N LYS A 45 -18.26 2.40 1.46
CA LYS A 45 -18.71 1.15 0.83
C LYS A 45 -17.55 0.54 0.04
N ALA A 46 -16.90 -0.47 0.58
CA ALA A 46 -15.81 -1.17 -0.09
C ALA A 46 -16.29 -1.94 -1.31
N LEU A 47 -15.39 -2.07 -2.29
CA LEU A 47 -15.49 -3.01 -3.38
C LEU A 47 -14.64 -4.24 -3.00
N ARG A 48 -15.28 -5.41 -2.87
CA ARG A 48 -14.64 -6.64 -2.40
C ARG A 48 -14.92 -7.77 -3.37
N TYR A 49 -14.11 -8.82 -3.33
CA TYR A 49 -14.43 -10.05 -4.06
C TYR A 49 -15.80 -10.56 -3.61
N GLY A 50 -16.63 -10.94 -4.59
CA GLY A 50 -17.84 -11.70 -4.35
C GLY A 50 -17.52 -13.15 -4.00
N GLU A 51 -18.52 -14.03 -4.06
CA GLU A 51 -18.28 -15.47 -3.97
C GLU A 51 -17.45 -15.92 -5.17
N GLN A 52 -16.32 -16.56 -4.91
CA GLN A 52 -15.40 -17.08 -5.93
C GLN A 52 -15.14 -18.57 -5.67
N PRO A 53 -14.97 -19.38 -6.73
CA PRO A 53 -14.62 -20.78 -6.56
C PRO A 53 -13.18 -20.95 -6.07
N GLU A 54 -12.28 -20.00 -6.37
CA GLU A 54 -10.91 -20.00 -5.87
C GLU A 54 -10.80 -19.41 -4.45
N PRO A 55 -9.83 -19.89 -3.63
CA PRO A 55 -9.52 -19.26 -2.35
C PRO A 55 -9.00 -17.84 -2.56
N LEU A 56 -9.36 -16.91 -1.67
CA LEU A 56 -8.98 -15.49 -1.78
C LEU A 56 -7.47 -15.28 -1.89
N GLY A 57 -6.66 -16.14 -1.25
CA GLY A 57 -5.19 -16.10 -1.35
C GLY A 57 -4.65 -16.27 -2.77
N ALA A 58 -5.39 -16.94 -3.67
CA ALA A 58 -5.03 -17.09 -5.07
C ALA A 58 -5.48 -15.91 -5.96
N LEU A 59 -6.33 -15.04 -5.41
CA LEU A 59 -6.91 -13.90 -6.11
C LEU A 59 -6.21 -12.58 -5.77
N VAL A 60 -5.51 -12.50 -4.64
CA VAL A 60 -4.76 -11.29 -4.27
C VAL A 60 -3.34 -11.31 -4.84
N CYS A 61 -2.69 -10.16 -4.85
CA CYS A 61 -1.31 -9.98 -5.29
C CYS A 61 -0.52 -9.18 -4.25
N PRO A 62 0.82 -9.29 -4.24
CA PRO A 62 1.66 -8.40 -3.43
C PRO A 62 1.64 -6.96 -3.98
N PRO A 63 2.25 -5.99 -3.27
CA PRO A 63 2.41 -4.63 -3.77
C PRO A 63 3.10 -4.57 -5.15
N TYR A 64 2.62 -3.69 -6.02
CA TYR A 64 3.09 -3.57 -7.41
C TYR A 64 4.60 -3.31 -7.55
N ASP A 65 5.21 -2.65 -6.57
CA ASP A 65 6.62 -2.24 -6.54
C ASP A 65 7.57 -3.39 -6.21
N VAL A 66 7.05 -4.53 -5.74
CA VAL A 66 7.84 -5.75 -5.47
C VAL A 66 7.58 -6.88 -6.47
N ILE A 67 6.67 -6.68 -7.43
CA ILE A 67 6.33 -7.67 -8.45
C ILE A 67 7.33 -7.61 -9.61
N SER A 68 8.07 -8.71 -9.84
CA SER A 68 8.89 -8.85 -11.04
C SER A 68 8.03 -9.15 -12.27
N PRO A 69 8.53 -8.95 -13.51
CA PRO A 69 7.81 -9.35 -14.72
C PRO A 69 7.43 -10.84 -14.72
N GLU A 70 8.32 -11.72 -14.27
CA GLU A 70 8.06 -13.16 -14.20
C GLU A 70 6.99 -13.49 -13.15
N GLU A 71 7.04 -12.82 -11.99
CA GLU A 71 6.02 -12.99 -10.95
C GLU A 71 4.65 -12.48 -11.43
N ARG A 72 4.62 -11.37 -12.17
CA ARG A 72 3.39 -10.90 -12.82
C ARG A 72 2.81 -11.98 -13.74
N GLU A 73 3.62 -12.60 -14.59
CA GLU A 73 3.12 -13.68 -15.47
C GLU A 73 2.57 -14.87 -14.67
N ARG A 74 3.21 -15.24 -13.55
CA ARG A 74 2.71 -16.29 -12.66
C ARG A 74 1.36 -15.93 -12.05
N LEU A 75 1.22 -14.72 -11.52
CA LEU A 75 -0.05 -14.23 -10.94
C LEU A 75 -1.16 -14.17 -12.00
N TYR A 76 -0.84 -13.78 -13.23
CA TYR A 76 -1.79 -13.79 -14.35
C TYR A 76 -2.26 -15.21 -14.71
N ALA A 77 -1.36 -16.19 -14.66
CA ALA A 77 -1.66 -17.59 -14.91
C ALA A 77 -2.39 -18.28 -13.74
N GLN A 78 -2.22 -17.78 -12.52
CA GLN A 78 -2.80 -18.35 -11.31
C GLN A 78 -4.33 -18.26 -11.29
N SER A 79 -4.90 -17.11 -11.68
CA SER A 79 -6.34 -16.96 -11.84
C SER A 79 -6.69 -15.86 -12.84
N PRO A 80 -7.76 -16.02 -13.64
CA PRO A 80 -8.31 -14.93 -14.44
C PRO A 80 -8.81 -13.77 -13.57
N HIS A 81 -9.07 -13.98 -12.28
CA HIS A 81 -9.53 -12.96 -11.34
C HIS A 81 -8.44 -12.51 -10.36
N ASN A 82 -7.16 -12.80 -10.63
CA ASN A 82 -6.07 -12.29 -9.79
C ASN A 82 -5.93 -10.76 -9.90
N PHE A 83 -5.89 -10.08 -8.76
CA PHE A 83 -5.93 -8.63 -8.62
C PHE A 83 -4.74 -7.91 -9.26
N VAL A 84 -3.65 -8.62 -9.60
CA VAL A 84 -2.53 -8.09 -10.37
C VAL A 84 -2.98 -7.46 -11.69
N ARG A 85 -4.10 -7.93 -12.27
CA ARG A 85 -4.71 -7.40 -13.49
C ARG A 85 -5.16 -5.95 -13.36
N ILE A 86 -5.48 -5.52 -12.13
CA ILE A 86 -5.88 -4.15 -11.79
C ILE A 86 -4.72 -3.38 -11.18
N GLU A 87 -3.99 -3.98 -10.24
CA GLU A 87 -2.96 -3.31 -9.44
C GLU A 87 -1.64 -3.08 -10.19
N PHE A 88 -1.29 -4.02 -11.09
CA PHE A 88 -0.10 -3.96 -11.92
C PHE A 88 -0.35 -4.59 -13.31
N PRO A 89 -1.25 -3.97 -14.12
CA PRO A 89 -1.59 -4.44 -15.45
C PRO A 89 -0.36 -4.57 -16.37
N LYS A 90 -0.45 -5.44 -17.37
CA LYS A 90 0.61 -5.56 -18.39
C LYS A 90 0.75 -4.23 -19.16
N PRO A 91 1.97 -3.84 -19.56
CA PRO A 91 2.22 -2.59 -20.29
C PRO A 91 1.87 -2.72 -21.79
N ASP A 92 0.83 -3.48 -22.12
CA ASP A 92 0.39 -3.74 -23.49
C ASP A 92 -0.64 -2.68 -23.89
N GLY A 93 -0.18 -1.57 -24.48
CA GLY A 93 -1.02 -0.42 -24.81
C GLY A 93 -1.19 0.52 -23.61
N ASP A 94 -2.43 0.91 -23.29
CA ASP A 94 -2.74 1.74 -22.12
C ASP A 94 -3.09 0.86 -20.90
N PRO A 95 -2.15 0.66 -19.95
CA PRO A 95 -2.36 -0.19 -18.79
C PRO A 95 -3.51 0.30 -17.89
N TYR A 96 -3.72 1.62 -17.77
CA TYR A 96 -4.74 2.17 -16.89
C TYR A 96 -6.14 1.99 -17.48
N ALA A 97 -6.27 2.14 -18.80
CA ALA A 97 -7.51 1.82 -19.50
C ALA A 97 -7.84 0.33 -19.41
N ALA A 98 -6.84 -0.55 -19.53
CA ALA A 98 -7.01 -1.99 -19.35
C ALA A 98 -7.51 -2.35 -17.94
N ALA A 99 -6.88 -1.80 -16.89
CA ALA A 99 -7.32 -1.99 -15.51
C ALA A 99 -8.76 -1.48 -15.27
N ALA A 100 -9.11 -0.32 -15.84
CA ALA A 100 -10.46 0.22 -15.72
C ALA A 100 -11.52 -0.67 -16.41
N ALA A 101 -11.20 -1.18 -17.60
CA ALA A 101 -12.08 -2.08 -18.35
C ALA A 101 -12.28 -3.42 -17.62
N GLU A 102 -11.19 -4.01 -17.13
CA GLU A 102 -11.23 -5.27 -16.37
C GLU A 102 -12.03 -5.11 -15.07
N LEU A 103 -11.81 -4.02 -14.31
CA LEU A 103 -12.58 -3.75 -13.09
C LEU A 103 -14.07 -3.53 -13.37
N ALA A 104 -14.41 -2.85 -14.48
CA ALA A 104 -15.80 -2.65 -14.87
C ALA A 104 -16.49 -3.97 -15.23
N ASP A 105 -15.79 -4.84 -15.97
CA ASP A 105 -16.26 -6.19 -16.30
C ASP A 105 -16.42 -7.06 -15.04
N TRP A 106 -15.47 -7.03 -14.11
CA TRP A 106 -15.56 -7.75 -12.84
C TRP A 106 -16.75 -7.32 -11.99
N ARG A 107 -17.09 -6.02 -12.01
CA ARG A 107 -18.28 -5.50 -11.35
C ARG A 107 -19.57 -6.00 -12.01
N LEU A 108 -19.61 -6.01 -13.34
CA LEU A 108 -20.76 -6.51 -14.09
C LEU A 108 -20.99 -8.01 -13.87
N ARG A 109 -19.92 -8.81 -13.86
CA ARG A 109 -19.96 -10.26 -13.63
C ARG A 109 -20.08 -10.66 -12.15
N GLY A 110 -20.05 -9.69 -11.25
CA GLY A 110 -20.17 -9.92 -9.81
C GLY A 110 -18.94 -10.57 -9.16
N VAL A 111 -17.79 -10.55 -9.84
CA VAL A 111 -16.47 -10.91 -9.29
C VAL A 111 -16.08 -9.90 -8.21
N MET A 112 -16.35 -8.62 -8.46
CA MET A 112 -16.20 -7.54 -7.49
C MET A 112 -17.56 -6.95 -7.14
N ARG A 113 -17.91 -6.93 -5.86
CA ARG A 113 -19.20 -6.45 -5.36
C ARG A 113 -18.99 -5.32 -4.37
N GLN A 114 -19.80 -4.27 -4.53
CA GLN A 114 -19.80 -3.16 -3.59
C GLN A 114 -20.71 -3.50 -2.41
N ASP A 115 -20.26 -3.20 -1.20
CA ASP A 115 -21.08 -3.39 0.00
C ASP A 115 -22.33 -2.52 0.01
N ALA A 116 -23.42 -3.08 0.55
CA ALA A 116 -24.70 -2.38 0.62
C ALA A 116 -24.66 -1.16 1.54
N ALA A 117 -23.95 -1.28 2.68
CA ALA A 117 -23.82 -0.25 3.70
C ALA A 117 -22.36 0.20 3.85
N ALA A 118 -22.18 1.45 4.27
CA ALA A 118 -20.85 1.96 4.59
C ALA A 118 -20.37 1.37 5.92
N ALA A 119 -19.10 0.97 6.00
CA ALA A 119 -18.49 0.43 7.21
C ALA A 119 -17.04 0.91 7.40
N ILE A 120 -16.51 0.69 8.60
CA ILE A 120 -15.07 0.67 8.87
C ILE A 120 -14.67 -0.81 8.89
N TYR A 121 -13.67 -1.18 8.09
CA TYR A 121 -13.32 -2.58 7.87
C TYR A 121 -12.15 -2.99 8.74
N VAL A 122 -12.38 -3.90 9.67
CA VAL A 122 -11.33 -4.45 10.54
C VAL A 122 -10.62 -5.59 9.80
N HIS A 123 -9.30 -5.61 9.85
CA HIS A 123 -8.50 -6.73 9.37
C HIS A 123 -7.47 -7.15 10.40
N ASP A 124 -7.15 -8.43 10.42
CA ASP A 124 -6.04 -9.00 11.19
C ASP A 124 -5.02 -9.57 10.21
N HIS A 125 -3.75 -9.21 10.40
CA HIS A 125 -2.62 -9.86 9.74
C HIS A 125 -1.90 -10.74 10.76
N GLU A 126 -1.83 -12.04 10.50
CA GLU A 126 -1.07 -12.98 11.31
C GLU A 126 0.20 -13.41 10.57
N PHE A 127 1.34 -13.31 11.24
CA PHE A 127 2.65 -13.66 10.67
C PHE A 127 3.64 -14.06 11.77
N SER A 128 4.72 -14.74 11.37
CA SER A 128 5.77 -15.19 12.29
C SER A 128 6.90 -14.17 12.37
N VAL A 129 7.32 -13.83 13.58
CA VAL A 129 8.54 -13.06 13.85
C VAL A 129 9.45 -13.92 14.72
N GLY A 130 10.50 -14.49 14.11
CA GLY A 130 11.28 -15.55 14.74
C GLY A 130 10.40 -16.76 15.07
N LYS A 131 10.33 -17.13 16.35
CA LYS A 131 9.48 -18.25 16.82
C LYS A 131 8.09 -17.82 17.29
N ALA A 132 7.81 -16.51 17.33
CA ALA A 132 6.55 -16.00 17.82
C ALA A 132 5.57 -15.78 16.66
N ARG A 133 4.34 -16.29 16.80
CA ARG A 133 3.22 -15.86 15.96
C ARG A 133 2.69 -14.53 16.51
N VAL A 134 2.61 -13.53 15.66
CA VAL A 134 2.16 -12.18 15.99
C VAL A 134 0.93 -11.86 15.16
N ARG A 135 -0.03 -11.15 15.77
CA ARG A 135 -1.21 -10.61 15.09
C ARG A 135 -1.16 -9.10 15.13
N ARG A 136 -1.26 -8.46 13.97
CA ARG A 136 -1.45 -7.02 13.83
C ARG A 136 -2.88 -6.73 13.37
N ARG A 137 -3.64 -6.03 14.20
CA ARG A 137 -4.98 -5.56 13.85
C ARG A 137 -4.94 -4.16 13.28
N GLY A 138 -5.68 -3.93 12.20
CA GLY A 138 -5.84 -2.62 11.57
C GLY A 138 -7.27 -2.38 11.13
N VAL A 139 -7.52 -1.17 10.62
CA VAL A 139 -8.79 -0.79 10.02
C VAL A 139 -8.57 -0.12 8.66
N HIS A 140 -9.49 -0.35 7.72
CA HIS A 140 -9.65 0.50 6.55
C HIS A 140 -10.81 1.45 6.77
N CYS A 141 -10.56 2.73 6.52
CA CYS A 141 -11.53 3.82 6.58
C CYS A 141 -11.18 4.86 5.52
N ALA A 142 -12.15 5.70 5.16
CA ALA A 142 -11.88 6.89 4.37
C ALA A 142 -11.21 7.93 5.28
N LEU A 143 -10.08 8.47 4.85
CA LEU A 143 -9.32 9.49 5.57
C LEU A 143 -9.56 10.86 4.93
N ARG A 144 -9.86 11.87 5.75
CA ARG A 144 -9.92 13.26 5.27
C ARG A 144 -8.54 13.70 4.76
N LEU A 145 -8.52 14.35 3.60
CA LEU A 145 -7.29 14.97 3.11
C LEU A 145 -6.99 16.24 3.93
N HIS A 146 -5.78 16.27 4.48
CA HIS A 146 -5.23 17.43 5.17
C HIS A 146 -4.06 18.00 4.37
N ARG A 147 -3.92 19.32 4.39
CA ARG A 147 -2.72 19.98 3.89
C ARG A 147 -1.55 19.64 4.83
N PRO A 148 -0.32 19.41 4.31
CA PRO A 148 0.83 19.05 5.15
C PRO A 148 1.08 19.99 6.33
N GLU A 149 0.85 21.29 6.14
CA GLU A 149 0.99 22.34 7.15
C GLU A 149 -0.01 22.24 8.32
N GLU A 150 -1.11 21.48 8.17
CA GLU A 150 -2.05 21.22 9.26
C GLU A 150 -1.46 20.25 10.30
N GLY A 151 -0.44 19.46 9.94
CA GLY A 151 0.26 18.56 10.86
C GLY A 151 -0.59 17.39 11.41
N ILE A 152 -1.81 17.19 10.91
CA ILE A 152 -2.74 16.12 11.33
C ILE A 152 -2.32 14.76 10.77
N VAL A 153 -2.02 14.69 9.48
CA VAL A 153 -1.50 13.47 8.82
C VAL A 153 -0.05 13.72 8.43
N MET A 154 0.86 13.00 9.08
CA MET A 154 2.30 13.17 8.85
C MET A 154 2.81 12.17 7.80
N PRO A 155 3.64 12.60 6.82
CA PRO A 155 4.32 11.67 5.95
C PRO A 155 5.38 10.89 6.75
N HIS A 156 5.50 9.59 6.49
CA HIS A 156 6.55 8.76 7.09
C HIS A 156 7.84 8.79 6.26
N GLU A 157 7.76 9.09 4.96
CA GLU A 157 8.87 9.05 4.00
C GLU A 157 8.69 10.07 2.85
N LEU A 158 9.77 10.31 2.10
CA LEU A 158 9.72 11.06 0.83
C LEU A 158 9.32 10.13 -0.33
N THR A 159 8.05 10.16 -0.71
CA THR A 159 7.53 9.36 -1.83
C THR A 159 8.09 9.82 -3.19
N PHE A 160 8.50 8.88 -4.04
CA PHE A 160 9.02 9.19 -5.39
C PHE A 160 7.93 9.76 -6.31
N PRO A 161 8.22 10.82 -7.10
CA PRO A 161 7.26 11.41 -8.03
C PRO A 161 6.61 10.40 -8.98
N LYS A 162 7.42 9.48 -9.55
CA LYS A 162 6.96 8.44 -10.47
C LYS A 162 5.89 7.54 -9.85
N ALA A 163 6.06 7.12 -8.59
CA ALA A 163 5.09 6.27 -7.89
C ALA A 163 3.77 7.02 -7.65
N LYS A 164 3.84 8.31 -7.29
CA LYS A 164 2.64 9.14 -7.12
C LYS A 164 1.86 9.33 -8.42
N GLU A 165 2.55 9.65 -9.51
CA GLU A 165 1.93 9.86 -10.82
C GLU A 165 1.23 8.59 -11.31
N ASP A 166 1.90 7.46 -11.19
CA ASP A 166 1.38 6.16 -11.60
C ASP A 166 0.13 5.76 -10.77
N ARG A 167 0.19 5.83 -9.44
CA ARG A 167 -0.97 5.52 -8.58
C ARG A 167 -2.12 6.50 -8.80
N LEU A 168 -1.83 7.78 -9.06
CA LEU A 168 -2.85 8.77 -9.39
C LEU A 168 -3.51 8.50 -10.75
N ALA A 169 -2.75 8.06 -11.76
CA ALA A 169 -3.28 7.66 -13.06
C ALA A 169 -4.22 6.45 -12.92
N LEU A 170 -3.81 5.42 -12.18
CA LEU A 170 -4.64 4.25 -11.90
C LEU A 170 -5.92 4.62 -11.14
N LEU A 171 -5.83 5.45 -10.10
CA LEU A 171 -6.98 5.95 -9.35
C LEU A 171 -7.95 6.74 -10.25
N ARG A 172 -7.44 7.58 -11.15
CA ARG A 172 -8.26 8.36 -12.08
C ARG A 172 -8.98 7.47 -13.08
N ALA A 173 -8.30 6.48 -13.64
CA ALA A 173 -8.88 5.56 -14.64
C ALA A 173 -9.93 4.63 -14.01
N THR A 174 -9.61 4.02 -12.88
CA THR A 174 -10.49 3.02 -12.22
C THR A 174 -11.56 3.65 -11.32
N ARG A 175 -11.39 4.93 -10.96
CA ARG A 175 -12.19 5.62 -9.92
C ARG A 175 -12.22 4.85 -8.59
N THR A 176 -11.18 4.06 -8.33
CA THR A 176 -11.10 3.14 -7.19
C THR A 176 -9.71 3.25 -6.57
N ASN A 177 -9.65 3.33 -5.23
CA ASN A 177 -8.38 3.26 -4.52
C ASN A 177 -8.01 1.79 -4.30
N THR A 178 -7.04 1.28 -5.06
CA THR A 178 -6.64 -0.13 -5.06
C THR A 178 -5.50 -0.42 -4.07
N SER A 179 -4.71 0.60 -3.72
CA SER A 179 -3.57 0.48 -2.80
C SER A 179 -3.74 1.48 -1.65
N ALA A 180 -4.42 1.03 -0.59
CA ALA A 180 -4.65 1.86 0.60
C ALA A 180 -3.32 2.30 1.23
N ILE A 181 -3.23 3.57 1.62
CA ILE A 181 -2.07 4.10 2.33
C ILE A 181 -2.01 3.47 3.72
N PHE A 182 -0.86 2.91 4.07
CA PHE A 182 -0.62 2.41 5.42
C PHE A 182 -0.37 3.57 6.38
N GLY A 183 -1.17 3.64 7.45
CA GLY A 183 -1.06 4.65 8.49
C GLY A 183 -0.86 4.01 9.86
N VAL A 184 -0.18 4.75 10.74
CA VAL A 184 -0.03 4.41 12.16
C VAL A 184 -0.58 5.58 12.96
N PHE A 185 -1.30 5.27 14.02
CA PHE A 185 -1.82 6.26 14.95
C PHE A 185 -1.47 5.83 16.38
N GLU A 186 -1.40 6.79 17.29
CA GLU A 186 -1.17 6.53 18.70
C GLU A 186 -2.49 6.17 19.38
N ASP A 187 -2.48 5.08 20.15
CA ASP A 187 -3.58 4.66 21.02
C ASP A 187 -3.05 4.35 22.41
N GLY A 188 -2.41 5.34 23.04
CA GLY A 188 -1.71 5.15 24.33
C GLY A 188 -2.62 4.67 25.47
N ARG A 189 -3.94 4.89 25.37
CA ARG A 189 -4.94 4.39 26.32
C ARG A 189 -5.62 3.09 25.90
N GLY A 190 -5.34 2.57 24.70
CA GLY A 190 -5.96 1.35 24.17
C GLY A 190 -7.47 1.47 23.93
N GLU A 191 -8.01 2.69 23.83
CA GLU A 191 -9.45 2.94 23.70
C GLU A 191 -9.95 2.49 22.34
N ILE A 192 -9.17 2.76 21.29
CA ILE A 192 -9.51 2.39 19.91
C ILE A 192 -9.38 0.88 19.75
N ALA A 193 -8.24 0.31 20.15
CA ALA A 193 -8.01 -1.13 20.08
C ALA A 193 -9.06 -1.91 20.90
N GLY A 194 -9.36 -1.46 22.11
CA GLY A 194 -10.37 -2.06 22.97
C GLY A 194 -11.80 -1.92 22.41
N GLY A 195 -12.13 -0.76 21.82
CA GLY A 195 -13.41 -0.54 21.14
C GLY A 195 -13.62 -1.48 19.96
N ILE A 196 -12.60 -1.61 19.10
CA ILE A 196 -12.62 -2.56 17.98
C ILE A 196 -12.76 -3.99 18.49
N ALA A 197 -11.98 -4.38 19.50
CA ALA A 197 -12.01 -5.74 20.04
C ALA A 197 -13.40 -6.13 20.56
N ARG A 198 -14.07 -5.25 21.31
CA ARG A 198 -15.44 -5.47 21.78
C ARG A 198 -16.45 -5.56 20.64
N HIS A 199 -16.28 -4.74 19.60
CA HIS A 199 -17.24 -4.70 18.49
C HIS A 199 -17.21 -5.97 17.63
N ILE A 200 -16.04 -6.57 17.47
CA ILE A 200 -15.88 -7.78 16.65
C ILE A 200 -15.92 -9.08 17.45
N GLU A 201 -16.09 -9.01 18.77
CA GLU A 201 -16.15 -10.20 19.63
C GLU A 201 -17.27 -11.15 19.16
N GLY A 202 -16.94 -12.43 19.00
CA GLY A 202 -17.87 -13.44 18.50
C GLY A 202 -18.21 -13.33 17.00
N THR A 203 -17.67 -12.35 16.28
CA THR A 203 -17.89 -12.19 14.83
C THR A 203 -16.91 -13.07 14.05
N LYS A 204 -17.41 -13.80 13.06
CA LYS A 204 -16.55 -14.55 12.12
C LYS A 204 -15.99 -13.61 11.04
N PRO A 205 -14.72 -13.79 10.60
CA PRO A 205 -14.19 -13.05 9.46
C PRO A 205 -15.10 -13.20 8.24
N THR A 206 -15.40 -12.09 7.57
CA THR A 206 -16.16 -12.13 6.31
C THR A 206 -15.32 -12.68 5.16
N ALA A 207 -14.01 -12.63 5.28
CA ALA A 207 -13.06 -13.22 4.35
C ALA A 207 -11.76 -13.56 5.10
N GLU A 208 -11.08 -14.59 4.65
CA GLU A 208 -9.77 -15.01 5.15
C GLU A 208 -8.92 -15.46 3.97
N ALA A 209 -7.63 -15.17 4.02
CA ALA A 209 -6.67 -15.58 3.01
C ALA A 209 -5.33 -15.87 3.67
N THR A 210 -4.68 -16.93 3.20
CA THR A 210 -3.28 -17.20 3.48
C THR A 210 -2.50 -16.93 2.21
N VAL A 211 -1.49 -16.07 2.33
CA VAL A 211 -0.59 -15.68 1.22
C VAL A 211 0.84 -15.86 1.67
N GLY A 212 1.71 -16.25 0.74
CA GLY A 212 3.05 -16.72 1.06
C GLY A 212 3.01 -18.15 1.62
N GLY A 213 3.74 -19.06 0.99
CA GLY A 213 4.07 -20.36 1.59
C GLY A 213 5.32 -20.25 2.45
N ASP A 214 5.53 -21.21 3.34
CA ASP A 214 6.82 -21.41 4.01
C ASP A 214 7.90 -21.61 2.92
N GLN A 215 8.68 -20.57 2.66
CA GLN A 215 10.00 -20.70 2.03
C GLN A 215 11.06 -20.68 3.11
#